data_AF-Q127K8-F1
#
_entry.id   AF-Q127K8-F1
#
_cell.length_a   1.000
_cell.length_b   1.000
_cell.length_c   1.000
_cell.angle_alpha   90.00
_cell.angle_beta   90.00
_cell.angle_gamma   90.00
#
_symmetry.space_group_name_H-M   'P 1'
#
loop_
_entity.id
_entity.type
_entity.pdbx_description
1 polymer ?
#
loop_
_entity_poly.entity_id
_entity_poly.type
_entity_poly.pdbx_seq_one_letter_code
_entity_poly.pdbx_strand_id
1 'polypeptide(L)'
;MRPCYIDYKRKHRARGLAAGALAALLVLAACTEPPSWQKLLAAKISQQYPGYTVQPTPDGQLKVERPGLATVPVDVDAIARFCQRGPQDCNYATDQMLLALR
;
A
#
# COMPACT_ATOMS: atom_id res chain seq x y z
N MET A 1 13.62 -16.56 -10.23
CA MET A 1 13.24 -15.13 -10.07
C MET A 1 12.11 -14.83 -11.04
N ARG A 2 10.88 -14.66 -10.53
CA ARG A 2 9.71 -14.29 -11.34
C ARG A 2 8.92 -13.21 -10.57
N PRO A 3 8.61 -12.05 -11.17
CA PRO A 3 7.74 -11.07 -10.54
C PRO A 3 6.27 -11.46 -10.75
N CYS A 4 5.49 -11.50 -9.66
CA CYS A 4 4.05 -11.71 -9.71
C CYS A 4 3.34 -10.39 -10.03
N TYR A 5 2.68 -10.36 -11.18
CA TYR A 5 1.78 -9.31 -11.65
C TYR A 5 0.44 -9.39 -10.89
N ILE A 6 -0.01 -8.30 -10.26
CA ILE A 6 -1.30 -8.24 -9.58
C ILE A 6 -2.38 -7.85 -10.59
N ASP A 7 -3.24 -8.80 -10.94
CA ASP A 7 -4.46 -8.57 -11.71
C ASP A 7 -5.60 -8.14 -10.77
N TYR A 8 -5.99 -6.87 -10.84
CA TYR A 8 -7.18 -6.35 -10.14
C TYR A 8 -8.44 -6.56 -11.01
N LYS A 9 -8.96 -7.78 -11.12
CA LYS A 9 -10.34 -7.99 -11.60
C LYS A 9 -11.30 -8.44 -10.50
N ARG A 10 -11.93 -7.42 -9.91
CA ARG A 10 -13.24 -7.50 -9.25
C ARG A 10 -14.25 -8.12 -10.24
N LYS A 11 -14.69 -9.36 -9.99
CA LYS A 11 -15.84 -9.96 -10.69
C LYS A 11 -16.84 -10.54 -9.70
N HIS A 12 -17.77 -9.69 -9.26
CA HIS A 12 -19.03 -10.14 -8.69
C HIS A 12 -19.89 -10.78 -9.78
N ARG A 13 -20.22 -12.07 -9.62
CA ARG A 13 -21.49 -12.73 -10.01
C ARG A 13 -21.33 -14.24 -9.90
N ALA A 14 -22.10 -14.86 -9.00
CA ALA A 14 -23.23 -15.71 -9.36
C ALA A 14 -23.45 -16.83 -8.33
N ARG A 15 -24.65 -16.79 -7.74
CA ARG A 15 -25.59 -17.91 -7.55
C ARG A 15 -25.00 -19.20 -6.95
N GLY A 16 -25.18 -19.32 -5.65
CA GLY A 16 -25.13 -20.60 -4.96
C GLY A 16 -26.32 -21.48 -5.33
N LEU A 17 -26.04 -22.76 -5.52
CA LEU A 17 -26.90 -23.87 -5.14
C LEU A 17 -26.00 -25.09 -4.89
N ALA A 18 -26.29 -25.75 -3.77
CA ALA A 18 -25.98 -27.13 -3.40
C ALA A 18 -24.56 -27.49 -2.90
N ALA A 19 -24.57 -27.83 -1.61
CA ALA A 19 -23.99 -29.04 -1.01
C ALA A 19 -22.47 -29.24 -1.10
N GLY A 20 -21.79 -29.03 0.03
CA GLY A 20 -20.40 -29.40 0.21
C GLY A 20 -19.81 -28.73 1.44
N ALA A 21 -20.32 -29.07 2.62
CA ALA A 21 -19.67 -28.70 3.87
C ALA A 21 -18.31 -29.41 3.98
N LEU A 22 -17.34 -28.72 4.57
CA LEU A 22 -16.05 -29.20 5.09
C LEU A 22 -14.91 -29.37 4.08
N ALA A 23 -14.16 -28.27 3.81
CA ALA A 23 -12.68 -28.24 3.72
C ALA A 23 -12.16 -26.93 3.09
N ALA A 24 -12.53 -25.77 3.63
CA ALA A 24 -12.06 -24.47 3.10
C ALA A 24 -11.39 -23.60 4.18
N LEU A 25 -10.63 -24.22 5.08
CA LEU A 25 -9.88 -23.52 6.11
C LEU A 25 -8.43 -24.02 6.07
N LEU A 26 -7.52 -23.06 5.86
CA LEU A 26 -6.05 -23.20 5.86
C LEU A 26 -5.57 -23.83 4.54
N VAL A 27 -5.00 -23.10 3.57
CA VAL A 27 -3.71 -22.41 3.68
C VAL A 27 -3.68 -21.21 2.72
N LEU A 28 -3.99 -20.01 3.20
CA LEU A 28 -3.48 -18.75 2.62
C LEU A 28 -2.15 -18.39 3.28
N ALA A 29 -1.19 -19.32 3.27
CA ALA A 29 0.22 -18.96 3.43
C ALA A 29 0.76 -18.50 2.05
N ALA A 30 0.06 -17.55 1.43
CA ALA A 30 0.63 -16.80 0.32
C ALA A 30 1.72 -15.92 0.93
N CYS A 31 2.98 -16.14 0.54
CA CYS A 31 4.17 -15.38 0.93
C CYS A 31 3.84 -14.03 1.56
N THR A 32 3.78 -13.99 2.90
CA THR A 32 3.61 -12.75 3.65
C THR A 32 4.95 -12.02 3.71
N GLU A 33 5.50 -11.68 2.56
CA GLU A 33 6.24 -10.44 2.52
C GLU A 33 5.15 -9.37 2.50
N PRO A 34 4.94 -8.62 3.60
CA PRO A 34 3.95 -7.56 3.59
C PRO A 34 4.25 -6.69 2.35
N PRO A 35 3.22 -6.27 1.59
CA PRO A 35 3.46 -5.38 0.46
C PRO A 35 4.30 -4.23 0.98
N SER A 36 5.53 -4.08 0.48
CA SER A 36 6.51 -3.16 1.07
C SER A 36 5.83 -1.80 1.16
N TRP A 37 5.53 -1.34 2.39
CA TRP A 37 4.72 -0.14 2.61
C TRP A 37 5.29 1.07 1.87
N GLN A 38 6.62 1.09 1.70
CA GLN A 38 7.37 1.99 0.83
C GLN A 38 6.79 2.08 -0.59
N LYS A 39 6.54 0.94 -1.27
CA LYS A 39 5.98 0.92 -2.63
C LYS A 39 4.54 1.42 -2.65
N LEU A 40 3.72 1.06 -1.66
CA LEU A 40 2.32 1.49 -1.59
C LEU A 40 2.21 3.01 -1.39
N LEU A 41 2.98 3.54 -0.44
CA LEU A 41 3.00 4.97 -0.15
C LEU A 41 3.65 5.76 -1.30
N ALA A 42 4.75 5.28 -1.87
CA ALA A 42 5.37 5.90 -3.03
C ALA A 42 4.41 5.97 -4.22
N ALA A 43 3.69 4.88 -4.53
CA ALA A 43 2.69 4.87 -5.58
C ALA A 43 1.57 5.89 -5.31
N LYS A 44 1.09 5.99 -4.06
CA LYS A 44 0.05 6.96 -3.69
C LYS A 44 0.55 8.41 -3.85
N ILE A 45 1.79 8.71 -3.43
CA ILE A 45 2.40 10.03 -3.59
C ILE A 45 2.55 10.38 -5.08
N SER A 46 3.08 9.46 -5.90
CA SER A 46 3.25 9.68 -7.33
C SER A 46 1.92 9.83 -8.09
N GLN A 47 0.84 9.19 -7.63
CA GLN A 47 -0.49 9.39 -8.20
C GLN A 47 -1.05 10.78 -7.88
N GLN A 48 -0.87 11.27 -6.66
CA GLN A 48 -1.37 12.58 -6.25
C GLN A 48 -0.50 13.72 -6.80
N TYR A 49 0.81 13.50 -6.88
CA TYR A 49 1.81 14.48 -7.31
C TYR A 49 2.75 13.86 -8.36
N PRO A 50 2.33 13.82 -9.64
CA PRO A 50 3.12 13.17 -10.70
C PRO A 50 4.47 13.84 -10.97
N GLY A 51 4.66 15.09 -10.52
CA GLY A 51 5.94 15.80 -10.61
C GLY A 51 6.92 15.49 -9.47
N TYR A 52 6.52 14.73 -8.45
CA TYR A 52 7.37 14.43 -7.29
C TYR A 52 8.17 13.14 -7.52
N THR A 53 9.45 13.17 -7.16
CA THR A 53 10.30 11.98 -7.21
C THR A 53 10.34 11.34 -5.83
N VAL A 54 9.97 10.07 -5.72
CA VAL A 54 9.95 9.34 -4.45
C VAL A 54 10.98 8.24 -4.47
N GLN A 55 11.90 8.26 -3.51
CA GLN A 55 13.00 7.29 -3.41
C GLN A 55 12.97 6.60 -2.03
N PRO A 56 13.03 5.26 -1.98
CA PRO A 56 13.20 4.55 -0.72
C PRO A 56 14.60 4.76 -0.19
N THR A 57 14.68 5.05 1.11
CA THR A 57 15.94 5.13 1.85
C THR A 57 16.20 3.84 2.64
N PRO A 58 17.47 3.47 2.86
CA PRO A 58 17.82 2.27 3.63
C PRO A 58 17.34 2.35 5.09
N ASP A 59 17.07 3.55 5.60
CA ASP A 59 16.54 3.81 6.94
C ASP A 59 15.03 3.50 7.09
N GLY A 60 14.41 2.88 6.09
CA GLY A 60 12.98 2.55 6.10
C GLY A 60 12.06 3.69 5.64
N GLN A 61 12.58 4.90 5.49
CA GLN A 61 11.82 6.09 5.09
C GLN A 61 11.68 6.24 3.56
N LEU A 62 10.77 7.10 3.12
CA LEU A 62 10.69 7.58 1.74
C LEU A 62 11.19 9.03 1.67
N LYS A 63 12.16 9.30 0.80
CA LYS A 63 12.54 10.66 0.43
C LYS A 63 11.66 11.13 -0.71
N VAL A 64 10.94 12.22 -0.49
CA VAL A 64 10.10 12.86 -1.51
C VAL A 64 10.77 14.15 -1.95
N GLU A 65 11.29 14.15 -3.17
CA GLU A 65 11.85 15.31 -3.85
C GLU A 65 10.75 16.05 -4.59
N ARG A 66 10.59 17.33 -4.26
CA ARG A 66 9.55 18.20 -4.80
C ARG A 66 10.19 19.24 -5.72
N PRO A 67 9.72 19.42 -6.97
CA PRO A 67 10.29 20.40 -7.89
C PRO A 67 10.27 21.80 -7.30
N GLY A 68 11.44 22.43 -7.17
CA GLY A 68 11.56 23.79 -6.62
C GLY A 68 11.37 23.92 -5.10
N LEU A 69 11.29 22.81 -4.36
CA LEU A 69 11.08 22.78 -2.92
C LEU A 69 12.06 21.84 -2.21
N ALA A 70 12.17 21.98 -0.89
CA ALA A 70 12.99 21.08 -0.09
C ALA A 70 12.44 19.66 -0.07
N THR A 71 13.36 18.68 -0.11
CA THR A 71 13.10 17.25 0.04
C THR A 71 12.55 16.94 1.43
N VAL A 72 11.49 16.13 1.48
CA VAL A 72 10.82 15.76 2.74
C VAL A 72 10.99 14.26 2.99
N PRO A 73 11.47 13.84 4.17
CA PRO A 73 11.44 12.44 4.59
C PRO A 73 10.04 12.07 5.10
N VAL A 74 9.55 10.91 4.68
CA VAL A 74 8.29 10.32 5.13
C VAL A 74 8.60 9.01 5.85
N ASP A 75 8.21 8.93 7.12
CA ASP A 75 8.32 7.72 7.92
C ASP A 75 7.23 6.72 7.53
N VAL A 76 7.67 5.66 6.85
CA VAL A 76 6.79 4.61 6.34
C VAL A 76 6.25 3.74 7.47
N ASP A 77 7.07 3.42 8.47
CA ASP A 77 6.69 2.55 9.57
C ASP A 77 5.65 3.22 10.47
N ALA A 78 5.80 4.53 10.70
CA ALA A 78 4.80 5.32 11.40
C ALA A 78 3.42 5.24 10.72
N ILE A 79 3.37 5.39 9.40
CA ILE A 79 2.12 5.33 8.62
C ILE A 79 1.59 3.90 8.56
N ALA A 80 2.46 2.91 8.37
CA ALA A 80 2.11 1.49 8.31
C ALA A 80 1.40 1.02 9.57
N ARG A 81 1.79 1.52 10.75
CA ARG A 81 1.11 1.20 12.03
C ARG A 81 -0.36 1.60 12.05
N PHE A 82 -0.73 2.71 11.41
CA PHE A 82 -2.15 3.08 11.26
C PHE A 82 -2.85 2.12 10.30
N CYS A 83 -2.19 1.74 9.22
CA CYS A 83 -2.76 0.81 8.26
C CYS A 83 -2.98 -0.61 8.80
N GLN A 84 -2.21 -1.02 9.81
CA GLN A 84 -2.42 -2.28 10.53
C GLN A 84 -3.67 -2.28 11.41
N ARG A 85 -4.16 -1.10 11.84
CA ARG A 85 -5.37 -0.99 12.69
C ARG A 85 -6.65 -1.13 11.88
N GLY A 86 -6.65 -0.61 10.66
CA GLY A 86 -7.80 -0.74 9.76
C GLY A 86 -7.71 0.18 8.54
N PRO A 87 -8.60 -0.04 7.56
CA PRO A 87 -8.59 0.72 6.31
C PRO A 87 -8.91 2.21 6.51
N GLN A 88 -9.76 2.56 7.49
CA GLN A 88 -10.11 3.95 7.78
C GLN A 88 -8.92 4.72 8.37
N ASP A 89 -8.20 4.13 9.33
CA ASP A 89 -6.98 4.70 9.91
C ASP A 89 -5.87 4.84 8.86
N CYS A 90 -5.74 3.86 7.96
CA CYS A 90 -4.80 3.92 6.85
C CYS A 90 -5.09 5.12 5.93
N ASN A 91 -6.36 5.29 5.55
CA ASN A 91 -6.76 6.40 4.68
C ASN A 91 -6.47 7.74 5.36
N TYR A 92 -6.87 7.89 6.63
CA TYR A 92 -6.59 9.11 7.39
C TYR A 92 -5.09 9.42 7.45
N ALA A 93 -4.25 8.45 7.84
CA ALA A 93 -2.80 8.66 7.95
C ALA A 93 -2.15 8.98 6.59
N THR A 94 -2.58 8.30 5.53
CA THR A 94 -2.06 8.58 4.18
C THR A 94 -2.51 9.93 3.63
N ASP A 95 -3.73 10.38 3.95
CA ASP A 95 -4.21 11.70 3.55
C ASP A 95 -3.47 12.80 4.32
N GLN A 96 -3.22 12.60 5.62
CA GLN A 96 -2.37 13.52 6.41
C GLN A 96 -0.95 13.61 5.85
N MET A 97 -0.35 12.48 5.46
CA MET A 97 0.94 12.45 4.77
C MET A 97 0.92 13.27 3.47
N LEU A 98 -0.10 13.09 2.62
CA LEU A 98 -0.21 13.84 1.36
C LEU A 98 -0.39 15.34 1.61
N LEU A 99 -1.18 15.73 2.60
CA LEU A 99 -1.35 17.14 2.98
C LEU A 99 -0.04 17.78 3.44
N ALA A 100 0.81 17.05 4.15
CA ALA A 100 2.12 17.52 4.58
C ALA A 100 3.12 17.71 3.41
N LEU A 101 2.86 17.11 2.25
CA LEU A 101 3.71 17.20 1.06
C LEU A 101 3.33 18.34 0.11
N ARG A 102 2.11 18.88 0.23
CA ARG A 102 1.62 20.04 -0.54
C ARG A 102 2.49 21.28 -0.29
#